data_AF-A0AA39H778-F1
#
_entry.id   AF-A0AA39H778-F1
#
_cell.length_a   1.000
_cell.length_b   1.000
_cell.length_c   1.000
_cell.angle_alpha   90.00
_cell.angle_beta   90.00
_cell.angle_gamma   90.00
#
_symmetry.space_group_name_H-M   'P 1'
#
loop_
_entity.id
_entity.type
_entity.pdbx_description
1 polymer ?
#
loop_
_entity_poly.entity_id
_entity_poly.type
_entity_poly.pdbx_seq_one_letter_code
_entity_poly.pdbx_strand_id
1 'polypeptide(L)'
;MYRPQFNGREQAALMLDILRSTTDCDMETCKRAAVLITRQLAVTVNSPEDLSEIGTYIDEDDIVDVDSCFDAKTFDEQVELLRMVVIQRSGPGRISYDSSEDVYLCEQMDTAVDILTKADKHVVEHKLNSKFEFVDDIIRIYQLSQSSSLQANVLKCLSALAKVSKRINVYLLSTNFVSEVVLNTDLTQLGNVHTGKAIEFFISVFDCEEEACESLYDHMNSIFIANMITVANSNRVMHFLMNFIRPRSTEIISEAFQRLEHGRGFGHTVTEYVNKLSTTDDERALKVFLVIYNVDSNDRFFYANDLNVVSGVLERMINDTSYRPMRLLALHVAARMIEQGGRSTYPHIINSCHALLMRDDLTEDELQLASNLCR
;
A
#
# COMPACT_ATOMS: atom_id res chain seq x y z
N MET A 1 46.23 14.13 31.07
CA MET A 1 45.03 13.57 30.41
C MET A 1 44.24 14.74 29.86
N TYR A 2 44.13 14.86 28.53
CA TYR A 2 43.21 15.82 27.92
C TYR A 2 41.79 15.32 28.16
N ARG A 3 40.94 16.13 28.81
CA ARG A 3 39.49 15.89 28.81
C ARG A 3 38.99 16.20 27.40
N PRO A 4 38.10 15.36 26.81
CA PRO A 4 37.44 15.72 25.56
C PRO A 4 36.75 17.08 25.72
N GLN A 5 36.87 17.92 24.71
CA GLN A 5 36.08 19.16 24.64
C GLN A 5 34.61 18.77 24.46
N PHE A 6 33.72 19.42 25.21
CA PHE A 6 32.27 19.19 25.06
C PHE A 6 31.83 19.60 23.65
N ASN A 7 30.99 18.75 23.04
CA ASN A 7 30.38 19.00 21.74
C ASN A 7 28.88 18.68 21.88
N GLY A 8 28.03 19.71 21.90
CA GLY A 8 26.59 19.55 22.12
C GLY A 8 25.93 18.66 21.07
N ARG A 9 26.41 18.70 19.82
CA ARG A 9 25.86 17.89 18.72
C ARG A 9 26.15 16.40 18.90
N GLU A 10 27.39 16.05 19.26
CA GLU A 10 27.75 14.65 19.57
C GLU A 10 26.96 14.11 20.76
N GLN A 11 26.73 14.94 21.79
CA GLN A 11 25.94 14.54 22.95
C GLN A 11 24.44 14.40 22.62
N ALA A 12 23.89 15.26 21.76
CA ALA A 12 22.51 15.12 21.27
C ALA A 12 22.32 13.83 20.47
N ALA A 13 23.24 13.54 19.53
CA ALA A 13 23.23 12.29 18.77
C ALA A 13 23.31 11.06 19.69
N LEU A 14 24.24 11.07 20.66
CA LEU A 14 24.39 9.99 21.65
C LEU A 14 23.13 9.82 22.51
N MET A 15 22.49 10.92 22.92
CA MET A 15 21.25 10.89 23.70
C MET A 15 20.11 10.22 22.93
N LEU A 16 19.95 10.56 21.64
CA LEU A 16 18.95 9.92 20.78
C LEU A 16 19.23 8.43 20.60
N ASP A 17 20.49 8.05 20.42
CA ASP A 17 20.91 6.66 20.26
C ASP A 17 20.64 5.82 21.53
N ILE A 18 20.92 6.39 22.70
CA ILE A 18 20.60 5.78 24.00
C ILE A 18 19.08 5.63 24.15
N LEU A 19 18.31 6.66 23.84
CA LEU A 19 16.85 6.59 23.94
C LEU A 19 16.29 5.53 22.99
N ARG A 20 16.75 5.45 21.74
CA ARG A 20 16.27 4.42 20.80
C ARG A 20 16.62 3.01 21.24
N SER A 21 17.87 2.77 21.67
CA SER A 21 18.32 1.45 22.11
C SER A 21 17.68 0.97 23.41
N THR A 22 17.14 1.87 24.24
CA THR A 22 16.59 1.51 25.57
C THR A 22 15.07 1.52 25.68
N THR A 23 14.36 2.23 24.78
CA THR A 23 12.91 2.48 24.94
C THR A 23 12.03 1.81 23.90
N ASP A 24 12.61 1.24 22.83
CA ASP A 24 11.88 0.65 21.69
C ASP A 24 10.86 1.61 21.02
N CYS A 25 10.96 2.91 21.31
CA CYS A 25 10.12 3.95 20.70
C CYS A 25 10.64 4.31 19.30
N ASP A 26 9.80 4.92 18.46
CA ASP A 26 10.24 5.51 17.19
C ASP A 26 11.10 6.77 17.41
N MET A 27 11.89 7.13 16.39
CA MET A 27 12.84 8.25 16.46
C MET A 27 12.16 9.58 16.77
N GLU A 28 10.96 9.84 16.26
CA GLU A 28 10.22 11.07 16.53
C GLU A 28 9.82 11.18 18.01
N THR A 29 9.37 10.06 18.59
CA THR A 29 9.09 9.95 20.02
C THR A 29 10.36 10.13 20.85
N CYS A 30 11.49 9.56 20.42
CA CYS A 30 12.79 9.74 21.08
C CYS A 30 13.27 11.20 21.03
N LYS A 31 13.14 11.90 19.89
CA LYS A 31 13.45 13.33 19.76
C LYS A 31 12.64 14.17 20.75
N ARG A 32 11.32 13.96 20.82
CA ARG A 32 10.45 14.64 21.79
C ARG A 32 10.85 14.36 23.24
N ALA A 33 11.14 13.11 23.58
CA ALA A 33 11.59 12.74 24.91
C ALA A 33 12.93 13.42 25.26
N ALA A 34 13.87 13.46 24.32
CA ALA A 34 15.16 14.12 24.50
C ALA A 34 15.00 15.63 24.76
N VAL A 35 14.16 16.32 23.97
CA VAL A 35 13.85 17.75 24.18
C VAL A 35 13.21 18.00 25.55
N LEU A 36 12.28 17.14 25.97
CA LEU A 36 11.63 17.27 27.28
C LEU A 36 12.62 17.08 28.43
N ILE A 37 13.48 16.05 28.36
CA ILE A 37 14.48 15.75 29.37
C ILE A 37 15.49 16.89 29.47
N THR A 38 16.05 17.34 28.34
CA THR A 38 17.04 18.43 28.31
C THR A 38 16.46 19.72 28.87
N ARG A 39 15.24 20.09 28.46
CA ARG A 39 14.54 21.28 28.98
C ARG A 39 14.28 21.20 30.47
N GLN A 40 13.84 20.05 30.99
CA GLN A 40 13.53 19.91 32.41
C GLN A 40 14.81 19.95 33.26
N LEU A 41 15.89 19.31 32.79
CA LEU A 41 17.18 19.35 33.46
C LEU A 41 17.78 20.76 33.47
N ALA A 42 17.69 21.49 32.35
CA ALA A 42 18.18 22.87 32.24
C ALA A 42 17.60 23.83 33.28
N VAL A 43 16.38 23.59 33.77
CA VAL A 43 15.75 24.40 34.83
C VAL A 43 16.37 24.15 36.21
N THR A 44 17.00 22.98 36.40
CA THR A 44 17.44 22.49 37.72
C THR A 44 18.95 22.48 37.90
N VAL A 45 19.73 22.54 36.83
CA VAL A 45 21.21 22.53 36.89
C VAL A 45 21.79 23.94 37.05
N ASN A 46 22.94 24.03 37.70
CA ASN A 46 23.62 25.31 37.96
C ASN A 46 24.31 25.92 36.72
N SER A 47 24.56 25.12 35.68
CA SER A 47 25.22 25.51 34.42
C SER A 47 24.45 24.89 33.24
N PRO A 48 23.36 25.53 32.78
CA PRO A 48 22.46 24.98 31.78
C PRO A 48 22.92 25.17 30.34
N GLU A 49 24.03 25.88 30.10
CA GLU A 49 24.49 26.27 28.78
C GLU A 49 24.72 25.04 27.88
N ASP A 50 25.43 24.03 28.40
CA ASP A 50 25.71 22.76 27.70
C ASP A 50 24.41 21.99 27.35
N LEU A 51 23.42 22.01 28.24
CA LEU A 51 22.11 21.37 27.99
C LEU A 51 21.27 22.14 26.98
N SER A 52 21.37 23.47 26.99
CA SER A 52 20.72 24.31 25.98
C SER A 52 21.32 24.07 24.61
N GLU A 53 22.64 23.90 24.53
CA GLU A 53 23.35 23.56 23.28
C GLU A 53 22.91 22.19 22.75
N ILE A 54 22.85 21.16 23.61
CA ILE A 54 22.28 19.84 23.23
C ILE A 54 20.85 20.01 22.70
N GLY A 55 20.02 20.76 23.43
CA GLY A 55 18.63 21.03 23.08
C GLY A 55 18.46 21.63 21.69
N THR A 56 19.38 22.49 21.25
CA THR A 56 19.33 23.09 19.90
C THR A 56 19.61 22.10 18.77
N TYR A 57 20.36 21.02 19.04
CA TYR A 57 20.76 20.06 18.03
C TYR A 57 19.79 18.87 17.87
N ILE A 58 18.98 18.56 18.89
CA ILE A 58 18.10 17.37 18.89
C ILE A 58 17.10 17.36 17.72
N ASP A 59 16.60 18.54 17.34
CA ASP A 59 15.60 18.69 16.28
C ASP A 59 16.23 18.88 14.89
N GLU A 60 17.57 18.85 14.76
CA GLU A 60 18.22 18.91 13.46
C GLU A 60 17.98 17.61 12.67
N ASP A 61 17.70 17.76 11.37
CA ASP A 61 17.42 16.62 10.49
C ASP A 61 18.63 15.67 10.38
N ASP A 62 19.86 16.18 10.44
CA ASP A 62 21.10 15.43 10.22
C ASP A 62 21.84 15.05 11.52
N ILE A 63 21.14 15.06 12.65
CA ILE A 63 21.73 14.77 13.96
C ILE A 63 22.11 13.28 14.13
N VAL A 64 21.39 12.38 13.47
CA VAL A 64 21.59 10.93 13.60
C VAL A 64 22.71 10.48 12.66
N ASP A 65 23.72 9.79 13.22
CA ASP A 65 24.76 9.13 12.44
C ASP A 65 24.17 7.93 11.68
N VAL A 66 23.99 8.10 10.38
CA VAL A 66 23.36 7.09 9.50
C VAL A 66 24.17 5.80 9.34
N ASP A 67 25.46 5.83 9.66
CA ASP A 67 26.34 4.67 9.57
C ASP A 67 26.47 3.94 10.90
N SER A 68 26.52 4.68 12.01
CA SER A 68 26.95 4.13 13.32
C SER A 68 25.91 4.17 14.43
N CYS A 69 24.72 4.72 14.22
CA CYS A 69 23.65 4.63 15.23
C CYS A 69 23.20 3.18 15.48
N PHE A 70 22.46 2.97 16.56
CA PHE A 70 21.86 1.72 16.98
C PHE A 70 21.07 1.06 15.84
N ASP A 71 20.12 1.80 15.24
CA ASP A 71 19.29 1.28 14.16
C ASP A 71 20.14 0.83 12.96
N ALA A 72 21.16 1.62 12.60
CA ALA A 72 22.06 1.30 11.49
C ALA A 72 22.85 0.01 11.73
N LYS A 73 23.44 -0.13 12.93
CA LYS A 73 24.22 -1.32 13.31
C LYS A 73 23.37 -2.57 13.40
N THR A 74 22.24 -2.47 14.10
CA THR A 74 21.35 -3.62 14.28
C THR A 74 20.76 -4.05 12.94
N PHE A 75 20.39 -3.11 12.06
CA PHE A 75 19.94 -3.45 10.71
C PHE A 75 21.03 -4.18 9.91
N ASP A 76 22.27 -3.69 9.91
CA ASP A 76 23.38 -4.33 9.21
C ASP A 76 23.64 -5.75 9.73
N GLU A 77 23.58 -5.95 11.06
CA GLU A 77 23.69 -7.28 11.66
C GLU A 77 22.59 -8.23 11.16
N GLN A 78 21.33 -7.78 11.12
CA GLN A 78 20.21 -8.57 10.62
C GLN A 78 20.35 -8.92 9.14
N VAL A 79 20.79 -7.97 8.31
CA VAL A 79 21.03 -8.20 6.88
C VAL A 79 22.10 -9.27 6.67
N GLU A 80 23.23 -9.18 7.37
CA GLU A 80 24.31 -10.18 7.21
C GLU A 80 23.88 -11.56 7.71
N LEU A 81 23.08 -11.65 8.79
CA LEU A 81 22.53 -12.91 9.28
C LEU A 81 21.61 -13.57 8.24
N LEU A 82 20.64 -12.83 7.70
CA LEU A 82 19.72 -13.33 6.67
C LEU A 82 20.48 -13.77 5.42
N ARG A 83 21.41 -12.94 4.95
CA ARG A 83 22.27 -13.24 3.79
C ARG A 83 23.07 -14.52 3.97
N MET A 84 23.66 -14.71 5.15
CA MET A 84 24.40 -15.93 5.46
C MET A 84 23.53 -17.18 5.36
N VAL A 85 22.29 -17.13 5.89
CA VAL A 85 21.36 -18.25 5.83
C VAL A 85 20.97 -18.56 4.37
N VAL A 86 20.68 -17.53 3.56
CA VAL A 86 20.37 -17.70 2.14
C VAL A 86 21.55 -18.33 1.38
N ILE A 87 22.77 -17.85 1.59
CA ILE A 87 23.99 -18.40 0.95
C ILE A 87 24.20 -19.86 1.37
N GLN A 88 23.93 -20.19 2.64
CA GLN A 88 24.00 -21.56 3.15
C GLN A 88 22.93 -22.49 2.57
N ARG A 89 21.89 -21.98 1.91
CA ARG A 89 20.79 -22.79 1.34
C ARG A 89 20.67 -22.74 -0.18
N SER A 90 21.24 -21.74 -0.84
CA SER A 90 21.16 -21.54 -2.31
C SER A 90 22.05 -22.48 -3.16
N GLY A 91 22.40 -23.67 -2.65
CA GLY A 91 23.33 -24.61 -3.30
C GLY A 91 22.65 -25.92 -3.74
N PRO A 92 23.18 -26.61 -4.77
CA PRO A 92 22.60 -27.88 -5.25
C PRO A 92 22.61 -28.96 -4.16
N GLY A 93 21.48 -29.67 -4.01
CA GLY A 93 21.31 -30.76 -3.04
C GLY A 93 21.01 -30.32 -1.60
N ARG A 94 20.71 -29.04 -1.38
CA ARG A 94 20.34 -28.52 -0.06
C ARG A 94 18.85 -28.64 0.19
N ILE A 95 18.49 -28.94 1.44
CA ILE A 95 17.12 -29.19 1.90
C ILE A 95 16.46 -27.84 2.25
N SER A 96 15.13 -27.79 2.21
CA SER A 96 14.32 -26.70 2.75
C SER A 96 14.65 -26.42 4.22
N TYR A 97 14.23 -25.24 4.70
CA TYR A 97 14.35 -24.86 6.11
C TYR A 97 13.60 -25.84 7.02
N ASP A 98 14.16 -26.12 8.19
CA ASP A 98 13.44 -26.84 9.23
C ASP A 98 12.55 -25.90 10.07
N SER A 99 11.66 -26.48 10.88
CA SER A 99 10.70 -25.70 11.68
C SER A 99 11.35 -24.75 12.70
N SER A 100 12.56 -25.05 13.18
CA SER A 100 13.26 -24.18 14.14
C SER A 100 13.91 -22.99 13.44
N GLU A 101 14.44 -23.22 12.23
CA GLU A 101 14.96 -22.17 11.35
C GLU A 101 13.85 -21.25 10.86
N ASP A 102 12.65 -21.77 10.56
CA ASP A 102 11.50 -20.95 10.17
C ASP A 102 11.18 -19.87 11.20
N VAL A 103 11.09 -20.26 12.48
CA VAL A 103 10.78 -19.32 13.58
C VAL A 103 11.90 -18.30 13.72
N TYR A 104 13.15 -18.75 13.71
CA TYR A 104 14.31 -17.86 13.80
C TYR A 104 14.34 -16.84 12.64
N LEU A 105 14.10 -17.27 11.40
CA LEU A 105 14.06 -16.40 10.23
C LEU A 105 12.90 -15.40 10.30
N CYS A 106 11.73 -15.82 10.80
CA CYS A 106 10.62 -14.91 11.04
C CYS A 106 11.02 -13.82 12.03
N GLU A 107 11.69 -14.16 13.14
CA GLU A 107 12.14 -13.20 14.15
C GLU A 107 13.18 -12.22 13.59
N GLN A 108 14.15 -12.70 12.80
CA GLN A 108 15.18 -11.83 12.21
C GLN A 108 14.57 -10.86 11.18
N MET A 109 13.67 -11.33 10.30
CA MET A 109 12.98 -10.47 9.35
C MET A 109 12.07 -9.45 10.04
N ASP A 110 11.28 -9.89 11.04
CA ASP A 110 10.42 -8.98 11.82
C ASP A 110 11.25 -7.91 12.54
N THR A 111 12.42 -8.27 13.08
CA THR A 111 13.36 -7.32 13.71
C THR A 111 13.91 -6.31 12.70
N ALA A 112 14.34 -6.76 11.51
CA ALA A 112 14.84 -5.86 10.47
C ALA A 112 13.78 -4.86 10.00
N VAL A 113 12.53 -5.32 9.84
CA VAL A 113 11.39 -4.44 9.52
C VAL A 113 11.13 -3.45 10.64
N ASP A 114 11.07 -3.92 11.89
CA ASP A 114 10.76 -3.09 13.06
C ASP A 114 11.76 -1.93 13.20
N ILE A 115 13.06 -2.23 13.07
CA ILE A 115 14.13 -1.23 13.07
C ILE A 115 13.88 -0.16 12.01
N LEU A 116 13.67 -0.56 10.76
CA LEU A 116 13.45 0.39 9.66
C LEU A 116 12.16 1.21 9.83
N THR A 117 11.12 0.66 10.46
CA THR A 117 9.87 1.41 10.70
C THR A 117 9.99 2.47 11.79
N LYS A 118 10.92 2.30 12.72
CA LYS A 118 11.12 3.18 13.88
C LYS A 118 12.35 4.10 13.75
N ALA A 119 13.24 3.82 12.80
CA ALA A 119 14.47 4.57 12.57
C ALA A 119 14.22 5.99 12.04
N ASP A 120 15.26 6.83 12.11
CA ASP A 120 15.26 8.13 11.43
C ASP A 120 15.15 7.94 9.90
N LYS A 121 14.39 8.81 9.23
CA LYS A 121 14.17 8.76 7.77
C LYS A 121 15.49 8.71 6.99
N HIS A 122 16.53 9.40 7.44
CA HIS A 122 17.82 9.44 6.75
C HIS A 122 18.60 8.14 6.91
N VAL A 123 18.47 7.46 8.05
CA VAL A 123 19.03 6.11 8.26
C VAL A 123 18.35 5.13 7.30
N VAL A 124 17.02 5.18 7.23
CA VAL A 124 16.23 4.32 6.33
C VAL A 124 16.64 4.54 4.88
N GLU A 125 16.66 5.79 4.40
CA GLU A 125 17.07 6.13 3.04
C GLU A 125 18.49 5.65 2.75
N HIS A 126 19.43 5.91 3.66
CA HIS A 126 20.81 5.49 3.52
C HIS A 126 20.93 3.95 3.41
N LYS A 127 20.31 3.20 4.33
CA LYS A 127 20.40 1.73 4.35
C LYS A 127 19.68 1.08 3.19
N LEU A 128 18.51 1.59 2.78
CA LEU A 128 17.84 1.10 1.57
C LEU A 128 18.61 1.45 0.28
N ASN A 129 19.50 2.43 0.29
CA ASN A 129 20.39 2.69 -0.84
C ASN A 129 21.63 1.79 -0.84
N SER A 130 22.25 1.57 0.32
CA SER A 130 23.50 0.83 0.44
C SER A 130 23.32 -0.69 0.53
N LYS A 131 22.17 -1.16 1.01
CA LYS A 131 21.91 -2.58 1.29
C LYS A 131 20.71 -3.16 0.55
N PHE A 132 20.15 -2.49 -0.47
CA PHE A 132 18.90 -2.89 -1.14
C PHE A 132 18.80 -4.38 -1.53
N GLU A 133 19.92 -5.03 -1.85
CA GLU A 133 20.02 -6.47 -2.13
C GLU A 133 19.44 -7.35 -0.99
N PHE A 134 19.31 -6.85 0.24
CA PHE A 134 18.64 -7.59 1.32
C PHE A 134 17.19 -7.99 0.98
N VAL A 135 16.53 -7.21 0.12
CA VAL A 135 15.18 -7.53 -0.38
C VAL A 135 15.22 -8.81 -1.22
N ASP A 136 16.28 -9.03 -2.01
CA ASP A 136 16.46 -10.26 -2.78
C ASP A 136 16.70 -11.46 -1.87
N ASP A 137 17.44 -11.27 -0.78
CA ASP A 137 17.64 -12.33 0.20
C ASP A 137 16.31 -12.72 0.87
N ILE A 138 15.44 -11.76 1.20
CA ILE A 138 14.08 -12.02 1.69
C ILE A 138 13.23 -12.77 0.63
N ILE A 139 13.29 -12.36 -0.63
CA ILE A 139 12.60 -13.06 -1.74
C ILE A 139 13.11 -14.50 -1.88
N ARG A 140 14.42 -14.73 -1.77
CA ARG A 140 15.00 -16.07 -1.83
C ARG A 140 14.55 -16.95 -0.68
N ILE A 141 14.37 -16.40 0.53
CA ILE A 141 13.79 -17.16 1.65
C ILE A 141 12.40 -17.68 1.29
N TYR A 142 11.57 -16.87 0.63
CA TYR A 142 10.26 -17.32 0.14
C TYR A 142 10.38 -18.45 -0.88
N GLN A 143 11.29 -18.31 -1.86
CA GLN A 143 11.50 -19.27 -2.93
C GLN A 143 12.06 -20.62 -2.44
N LEU A 144 12.90 -20.61 -1.41
CA LEU A 144 13.51 -21.80 -0.82
C LEU A 144 12.63 -22.47 0.24
N SER A 145 11.67 -21.73 0.81
CA SER A 145 10.79 -22.25 1.85
C SER A 145 9.69 -23.16 1.29
N GLN A 146 9.40 -24.22 2.04
CA GLN A 146 8.22 -25.08 1.84
C GLN A 146 7.15 -24.84 2.91
N SER A 147 7.42 -23.94 3.85
CA SER A 147 6.57 -23.66 5.01
C SER A 147 5.66 -22.48 4.70
N SER A 148 4.36 -22.73 4.68
CA SER A 148 3.37 -21.67 4.46
C SER A 148 3.47 -20.56 5.51
N SER A 149 3.90 -20.87 6.74
CA SER A 149 4.10 -19.88 7.81
C SER A 149 5.29 -18.95 7.51
N LEU A 150 6.43 -19.51 7.10
CA LEU A 150 7.60 -18.71 6.75
C LEU A 150 7.34 -17.88 5.48
N GLN A 151 6.74 -18.49 4.46
CA GLN A 151 6.34 -17.76 3.24
C GLN A 151 5.35 -16.63 3.57
N ALA A 152 4.37 -16.86 4.44
CA ALA A 152 3.45 -15.84 4.92
C ALA A 152 4.16 -14.70 5.68
N ASN A 153 5.18 -15.02 6.47
CA ASN A 153 6.00 -14.01 7.17
C ASN A 153 6.82 -13.19 6.18
N VAL A 154 7.41 -13.80 5.14
CA VAL A 154 8.10 -13.05 4.07
C VAL A 154 7.15 -12.04 3.42
N LEU A 155 5.93 -12.44 3.04
CA LEU A 155 4.95 -11.55 2.43
C LEU A 155 4.54 -10.41 3.38
N LYS A 156 4.40 -10.69 4.68
CA LYS A 156 4.17 -9.68 5.72
C LYS A 156 5.34 -8.68 5.77
N CYS A 157 6.58 -9.16 5.79
CA CYS A 157 7.77 -8.33 5.87
C CYS A 157 7.93 -7.45 4.64
N LEU A 158 7.80 -8.00 3.43
CA LEU A 158 7.84 -7.22 2.19
C LEU A 158 6.73 -6.16 2.13
N SER A 159 5.52 -6.48 2.60
CA SER A 159 4.42 -5.50 2.68
C SER A 159 4.70 -4.38 3.68
N ALA A 160 5.41 -4.67 4.77
CA ALA A 160 5.80 -3.65 5.75
C ALA A 160 6.93 -2.77 5.22
N LEU A 161 7.94 -3.37 4.59
CA LEU A 161 9.03 -2.65 3.93
C LEU A 161 8.53 -1.75 2.80
N ALA A 162 7.53 -2.20 2.04
CA ALA A 162 6.82 -1.40 1.04
C ALA A 162 6.19 -0.10 1.57
N LYS A 163 5.81 -0.08 2.86
CA LYS A 163 5.32 1.13 3.53
C LYS A 163 6.45 2.06 3.94
N VAL A 164 7.62 1.50 4.24
CA VAL A 164 8.83 2.26 4.56
C VAL A 164 9.39 2.92 3.30
N SER A 165 9.41 2.22 2.16
CA SER A 165 9.87 2.77 0.89
C SER A 165 9.07 2.27 -0.31
N LYS A 166 8.43 3.20 -1.02
CA LYS A 166 7.66 2.90 -2.25
C LYS A 166 8.53 2.32 -3.37
N ARG A 167 9.86 2.50 -3.33
CA ARG A 167 10.80 1.85 -4.27
C ARG A 167 10.72 0.33 -4.23
N ILE A 168 10.32 -0.24 -3.09
CA ILE A 168 10.16 -1.68 -2.94
C ILE A 168 8.95 -2.18 -3.72
N ASN A 169 7.83 -1.46 -3.76
CA ASN A 169 6.69 -1.81 -4.62
C ASN A 169 7.11 -1.86 -6.10
N VAL A 170 7.78 -0.80 -6.56
CA VAL A 170 8.29 -0.72 -7.94
C VAL A 170 9.22 -1.88 -8.24
N TYR A 171 10.15 -2.17 -7.33
CA TYR A 171 11.06 -3.30 -7.48
C TYR A 171 10.32 -4.62 -7.60
N LEU A 172 9.42 -4.93 -6.67
CA LEU A 172 8.66 -6.19 -6.65
C LEU A 172 7.84 -6.38 -7.94
N LEU A 173 7.14 -5.34 -8.40
CA LEU A 173 6.36 -5.36 -9.66
C LEU A 173 7.22 -5.52 -10.92
N SER A 174 8.48 -5.08 -10.87
CA SER A 174 9.44 -5.24 -11.96
C SER A 174 10.08 -6.64 -12.03
N THR A 175 9.95 -7.45 -10.98
CA THR A 175 10.44 -8.83 -10.92
C THR A 175 9.33 -9.85 -11.22
N ASN A 176 9.70 -11.12 -11.39
CA ASN A 176 8.73 -12.22 -11.47
C ASN A 176 8.20 -12.67 -10.09
N PHE A 177 8.64 -12.05 -8.99
CA PHE A 177 8.27 -12.50 -7.65
C PHE A 177 6.75 -12.48 -7.42
N VAL A 178 6.06 -11.43 -7.86
CA VAL A 178 4.60 -11.35 -7.69
C VAL A 178 3.90 -12.50 -8.43
N SER A 179 4.40 -12.89 -9.60
CA SER A 179 3.92 -14.05 -10.36
C SER A 179 4.13 -15.35 -9.60
N GLU A 180 5.28 -15.53 -8.96
CA GLU A 180 5.55 -16.68 -8.09
C GLU A 180 4.62 -16.72 -6.89
N VAL A 181 4.27 -15.57 -6.30
CA VAL A 181 3.29 -15.50 -5.21
C VAL A 181 1.91 -15.93 -5.72
N VAL A 182 1.48 -15.44 -6.89
CA VAL A 182 0.21 -15.86 -7.51
C VAL A 182 0.16 -17.37 -7.73
N LEU A 183 1.21 -17.95 -8.31
CA LEU A 183 1.30 -19.39 -8.58
C LEU A 183 1.28 -20.25 -7.32
N ASN A 184 1.83 -19.76 -6.22
CA ASN A 184 1.85 -20.46 -4.93
C ASN A 184 0.60 -20.19 -4.07
N THR A 185 -0.29 -19.28 -4.48
CA THR A 185 -1.49 -18.93 -3.72
C THR A 185 -2.63 -19.90 -4.04
N ASP A 186 -2.92 -20.81 -3.11
CA ASP A 186 -4.08 -21.69 -3.22
C ASP A 186 -5.34 -21.01 -2.68
N LEU A 187 -6.12 -20.41 -3.60
CA LEU A 187 -7.40 -19.76 -3.29
C LEU A 187 -8.51 -20.74 -2.85
N THR A 188 -8.31 -22.06 -3.01
CA THR A 188 -9.27 -23.07 -2.52
C THR A 188 -9.11 -23.37 -1.03
N GLN A 189 -7.95 -23.01 -0.45
CA GLN A 189 -7.62 -23.27 0.96
C GLN A 189 -7.54 -21.97 1.77
N LEU A 190 -8.68 -21.33 2.02
CA LEU A 190 -8.74 -20.08 2.80
C LEU A 190 -8.19 -20.17 4.23
N GLY A 191 -8.15 -21.37 4.82
CA GLY A 191 -7.53 -21.61 6.13
C GLY A 191 -5.99 -21.57 6.10
N ASN A 192 -5.38 -21.53 4.91
CA ASN A 192 -3.94 -21.43 4.77
C ASN A 192 -3.47 -20.01 5.11
N VAL A 193 -2.54 -19.91 6.06
CA VAL A 193 -1.94 -18.66 6.53
C VAL A 193 -1.27 -17.89 5.37
N HIS A 194 -0.66 -18.62 4.42
CA HIS A 194 -0.07 -18.04 3.22
C HIS A 194 -1.12 -17.36 2.34
N THR A 195 -2.20 -18.05 1.99
CA THR A 195 -3.26 -17.50 1.12
C THR A 195 -3.81 -16.18 1.67
N GLY A 196 -4.08 -16.13 2.98
CA GLY A 196 -4.54 -14.89 3.64
C GLY A 196 -3.52 -13.75 3.53
N LYS A 197 -2.23 -14.05 3.67
CA LYS A 197 -1.15 -13.07 3.55
C LYS A 197 -0.81 -12.67 2.12
N ALA A 198 -0.97 -13.57 1.15
CA ALA A 198 -0.82 -13.27 -0.27
C ALA A 198 -1.84 -12.22 -0.74
N ILE A 199 -3.11 -12.35 -0.31
CA ILE A 199 -4.14 -11.34 -0.63
C ILE A 199 -3.78 -9.97 -0.02
N GLU A 200 -3.31 -9.92 1.23
CA GLU A 200 -2.84 -8.68 1.86
C GLU A 200 -1.63 -8.09 1.13
N PHE A 201 -0.70 -8.95 0.70
CA PHE A 201 0.48 -8.57 -0.07
C PHE A 201 0.11 -7.97 -1.44
N PHE A 202 -0.86 -8.55 -2.16
CA PHE A 202 -1.30 -7.99 -3.44
C PHE A 202 -1.88 -6.59 -3.29
N ILE A 203 -2.65 -6.33 -2.23
CA ILE A 203 -3.14 -4.96 -1.94
C ILE A 203 -1.97 -4.00 -1.75
N SER A 204 -0.95 -4.43 -1.00
CA SER A 204 0.21 -3.61 -0.66
C SER A 204 1.13 -3.34 -1.85
N VAL A 205 1.42 -4.36 -2.67
CA VAL A 205 2.40 -4.26 -3.76
C VAL A 205 1.88 -3.39 -4.91
N PHE A 206 0.58 -3.46 -5.20
CA PHE A 206 -0.07 -2.62 -6.22
C PHE A 206 -0.41 -1.21 -5.71
N ASP A 207 -0.11 -0.87 -4.45
CA ASP A 207 -0.27 0.49 -3.92
C ASP A 207 0.88 1.42 -4.39
N CYS A 208 1.07 1.50 -5.71
CA CYS A 208 1.95 2.43 -6.40
C CYS A 208 1.43 2.71 -7.82
N GLU A 209 2.05 3.66 -8.51
CA GLU A 209 1.62 4.09 -9.85
C GLU A 209 2.22 3.23 -10.98
N GLU A 210 3.18 2.37 -10.66
CA GLU A 210 3.89 1.56 -11.65
C GLU A 210 3.04 0.38 -12.15
N GLU A 211 3.24 0.04 -13.42
CA GLU A 211 2.62 -1.13 -14.04
C GLU A 211 3.50 -2.37 -13.84
N ALA A 212 2.86 -3.53 -13.66
CA ALA A 212 3.57 -4.78 -13.46
C ALA A 212 4.21 -5.30 -14.75
N CYS A 213 5.18 -6.20 -14.61
CA CYS A 213 5.73 -6.95 -15.74
C CYS A 213 4.63 -7.72 -16.50
N GLU A 214 4.75 -7.81 -17.82
CA GLU A 214 3.71 -8.42 -18.68
C GLU A 214 3.41 -9.88 -18.32
N SER A 215 4.45 -10.63 -17.93
CA SER A 215 4.35 -12.02 -17.50
C SER A 215 3.47 -12.21 -16.27
N LEU A 216 3.25 -11.17 -15.45
CA LEU A 216 2.35 -11.27 -14.30
C LEU A 216 0.91 -11.54 -14.74
N TYR A 217 0.47 -10.94 -15.84
CA TYR A 217 -0.92 -11.03 -16.30
C TYR A 217 -1.29 -12.41 -16.85
N ASP A 218 -0.31 -13.22 -17.26
CA ASP A 218 -0.52 -14.63 -17.61
C ASP A 218 -1.00 -15.44 -16.39
N HIS A 219 -0.54 -15.08 -15.20
CA HIS A 219 -0.82 -15.77 -13.94
C HIS A 219 -1.94 -15.09 -13.14
N MET A 220 -1.87 -13.77 -12.97
CA MET A 220 -2.90 -12.93 -12.36
C MET A 220 -4.00 -12.60 -13.39
N ASN A 221 -4.52 -13.66 -14.02
CA ASN A 221 -5.52 -13.57 -15.06
C ASN A 221 -6.94 -13.54 -14.48
N SER A 222 -7.93 -13.47 -15.38
CA SER A 222 -9.33 -13.33 -15.02
C SER A 222 -9.88 -14.52 -14.22
N ILE A 223 -9.26 -15.71 -14.28
CA ILE A 223 -9.64 -16.88 -13.45
C ILE A 223 -9.19 -16.65 -12.02
N PHE A 224 -7.94 -16.24 -11.83
CA PHE A 224 -7.39 -15.94 -10.51
C PHE A 224 -8.19 -14.83 -9.81
N ILE A 225 -8.50 -13.74 -10.54
CA ILE A 225 -9.29 -12.63 -10.01
C ILE A 225 -10.72 -13.08 -9.66
N ALA A 226 -11.39 -13.87 -10.50
CA ALA A 226 -12.73 -14.38 -10.21
C ALA A 226 -12.75 -15.28 -8.96
N ASN A 227 -11.76 -16.17 -8.83
CA ASN A 227 -11.60 -17.00 -7.64
C ASN A 227 -11.38 -16.13 -6.41
N MET A 228 -10.51 -15.13 -6.47
CA MET A 228 -10.23 -14.22 -5.37
C MET A 228 -11.47 -13.43 -4.94
N ILE A 229 -12.27 -12.93 -5.90
CA ILE A 229 -13.56 -12.26 -5.60
C ILE A 229 -14.52 -13.20 -4.87
N THR A 230 -14.53 -14.49 -5.24
CA THR A 230 -15.43 -15.49 -4.67
C THR A 230 -15.06 -15.87 -3.23
N VAL A 231 -13.76 -15.96 -2.94
CA VAL A 231 -13.27 -16.57 -1.68
C VAL A 231 -12.83 -15.54 -0.64
N ALA A 232 -12.35 -14.38 -1.06
CA ALA A 232 -11.77 -13.40 -0.15
C ALA A 232 -12.81 -12.38 0.35
N ASN A 233 -12.45 -11.67 1.42
CA ASN A 233 -13.32 -10.61 1.96
C ASN A 233 -13.52 -9.49 0.92
N SER A 234 -14.77 -9.11 0.66
CA SER A 234 -15.11 -8.12 -0.36
C SER A 234 -14.40 -6.78 -0.18
N ASN A 235 -14.17 -6.31 1.06
CA ASN A 235 -13.42 -5.08 1.30
C ASN A 235 -11.96 -5.20 0.86
N ARG A 236 -11.31 -6.34 1.16
CA ARG A 236 -9.92 -6.60 0.76
C ARG A 236 -9.80 -6.69 -0.76
N VAL A 237 -10.74 -7.39 -1.40
CA VAL A 237 -10.80 -7.52 -2.86
C VAL A 237 -11.03 -6.15 -3.51
N MET A 238 -11.95 -5.33 -2.98
CA MET A 238 -12.19 -3.99 -3.51
C MET A 238 -10.93 -3.12 -3.39
N HIS A 239 -10.24 -3.15 -2.25
CA HIS A 239 -8.96 -2.46 -2.09
C HIS A 239 -7.91 -2.91 -3.09
N PHE A 240 -7.79 -4.22 -3.31
CA PHE A 240 -6.92 -4.76 -4.34
C PHE A 240 -7.32 -4.25 -5.73
N LEU A 241 -8.60 -4.35 -6.13
CA LEU A 241 -9.07 -3.94 -7.45
C LEU A 241 -8.85 -2.45 -7.72
N MET A 242 -9.01 -1.59 -6.71
CA MET A 242 -8.70 -0.17 -6.83
C MET A 242 -7.22 0.09 -7.12
N ASN A 243 -6.32 -0.72 -6.56
CA ASN A 243 -4.89 -0.61 -6.82
C ASN A 243 -4.47 -1.29 -8.12
N PHE A 244 -5.18 -2.36 -8.50
CA PHE A 244 -4.92 -3.15 -9.69
C PHE A 244 -5.49 -2.52 -10.96
N ILE A 245 -6.53 -1.66 -10.88
CA ILE A 245 -7.21 -1.09 -12.05
C ILE A 245 -6.30 -0.13 -12.85
N ARG A 246 -5.90 -0.62 -14.02
CA ARG A 246 -4.99 0.00 -14.99
C ARG A 246 -5.51 -0.32 -16.40
N PRO A 247 -5.03 0.37 -17.45
CA PRO A 247 -5.48 0.11 -18.82
C PRO A 247 -5.38 -1.37 -19.21
N ARG A 248 -4.29 -2.07 -18.86
CA ARG A 248 -4.10 -3.49 -19.19
C ARG A 248 -4.94 -4.45 -18.34
N SER A 249 -5.15 -4.15 -17.07
CA SER A 249 -5.92 -5.01 -16.16
C SER A 249 -7.44 -4.82 -16.28
N THR A 250 -7.89 -3.78 -16.97
CA THR A 250 -9.33 -3.49 -17.16
C THR A 250 -10.05 -4.67 -17.81
N GLU A 251 -9.47 -5.26 -18.85
CA GLU A 251 -10.04 -6.43 -19.54
C GLU A 251 -10.06 -7.66 -18.63
N ILE A 252 -8.97 -7.90 -17.90
CA ILE A 252 -8.86 -8.99 -16.90
C ILE A 252 -9.95 -8.90 -15.84
N ILE A 253 -10.19 -7.69 -15.31
CA ILE A 253 -11.23 -7.47 -14.31
C ILE A 253 -12.61 -7.70 -14.94
N SER A 254 -12.89 -7.12 -16.11
CA SER A 254 -14.17 -7.32 -16.81
C SER A 254 -14.47 -8.80 -17.06
N GLU A 255 -13.51 -9.55 -17.60
CA GLU A 255 -13.64 -11.00 -17.82
C GLU A 255 -13.82 -11.78 -16.52
N ALA A 256 -13.17 -11.38 -15.44
CA ALA A 256 -13.33 -12.02 -14.14
C ALA A 256 -14.78 -11.89 -13.66
N PHE A 257 -15.38 -10.71 -13.76
CA PHE A 257 -16.78 -10.48 -13.40
C PHE A 257 -17.76 -11.21 -14.33
N GLN A 258 -17.45 -11.33 -15.62
CA GLN A 258 -18.27 -12.14 -16.55
C GLN A 258 -18.37 -13.62 -16.14
N ARG A 259 -17.32 -14.16 -15.50
CA ARG A 259 -17.27 -15.56 -15.04
C ARG A 259 -17.99 -15.81 -13.73
N LEU A 260 -18.29 -14.77 -12.95
CA LEU A 260 -18.97 -14.93 -11.68
C LEU A 260 -20.45 -15.25 -11.90
N GLU A 261 -20.89 -16.40 -11.39
CA GLU A 261 -22.30 -16.77 -11.42
C GLU A 261 -23.13 -15.93 -10.43
N HIS A 262 -22.54 -15.59 -9.27
CA HIS A 262 -23.17 -14.83 -8.19
C HIS A 262 -22.16 -13.85 -7.57
N GLY A 263 -22.56 -12.59 -7.38
CA GLY A 263 -21.68 -11.58 -6.78
C GLY A 263 -22.42 -10.43 -6.07
N ARG A 264 -23.69 -10.62 -5.69
CA ARG A 264 -24.55 -9.54 -5.15
C ARG A 264 -24.02 -8.87 -3.88
N GLY A 265 -23.25 -9.58 -3.04
CA GLY A 265 -22.63 -8.98 -1.86
C GLY A 265 -21.50 -8.00 -2.20
N PHE A 266 -20.87 -8.18 -3.38
CA PHE A 266 -19.76 -7.34 -3.81
C PHE A 266 -20.22 -5.97 -4.30
N GLY A 267 -21.38 -5.87 -4.97
CA GLY A 267 -21.91 -4.59 -5.47
C GLY A 267 -22.19 -3.58 -4.37
N HIS A 268 -22.64 -4.03 -3.20
CA HIS A 268 -22.78 -3.19 -2.02
C HIS A 268 -21.43 -2.61 -1.58
N THR A 269 -20.39 -3.44 -1.51
CA THR A 269 -19.02 -2.99 -1.17
C THR A 269 -18.53 -1.95 -2.18
N VAL A 270 -18.67 -2.20 -3.48
CA VAL A 270 -18.28 -1.23 -4.52
C VAL A 270 -18.99 0.11 -4.31
N THR A 271 -20.29 0.07 -4.01
CA THR A 271 -21.10 1.27 -3.76
C THR A 271 -20.63 2.05 -2.53
N GLU A 272 -20.28 1.37 -1.44
CA GLU A 272 -19.71 2.00 -0.24
C GLU A 272 -18.41 2.73 -0.55
N TYR A 273 -17.48 2.13 -1.32
CA TYR A 273 -16.23 2.79 -1.70
C TYR A 273 -16.44 3.96 -2.67
N VAL A 274 -17.33 3.82 -3.66
CA VAL A 274 -17.69 4.93 -4.56
C VAL A 274 -18.23 6.11 -3.77
N ASN A 275 -19.10 5.88 -2.78
CA ASN A 275 -19.61 6.94 -1.92
C ASN A 275 -18.50 7.53 -1.04
N LYS A 276 -17.68 6.70 -0.39
CA LYS A 276 -16.60 7.13 0.50
C LYS A 276 -15.58 8.03 -0.22
N LEU A 277 -15.17 7.65 -1.42
CA LEU A 277 -14.17 8.38 -2.20
C LEU A 277 -14.75 9.54 -3.02
N SER A 278 -16.08 9.73 -3.01
CA SER A 278 -16.75 10.81 -3.75
C SER A 278 -16.37 12.23 -3.35
N THR A 279 -15.79 12.39 -2.17
CA THR A 279 -15.33 13.68 -1.62
C THR A 279 -13.83 13.87 -1.73
N THR A 280 -13.14 12.96 -2.40
CA THR A 280 -11.69 12.97 -2.62
C THR A 280 -11.38 13.01 -4.11
N ASP A 281 -10.13 13.31 -4.46
CA ASP A 281 -9.65 13.26 -5.86
C ASP A 281 -9.33 11.82 -6.33
N ASP A 282 -9.65 10.79 -5.52
CA ASP A 282 -9.40 9.39 -5.82
C ASP A 282 -10.53 8.76 -6.65
N GLU A 283 -10.26 8.60 -7.95
CA GLU A 283 -11.19 8.05 -8.93
C GLU A 283 -11.21 6.51 -9.03
N ARG A 284 -10.36 5.80 -8.27
CA ARG A 284 -10.13 4.35 -8.45
C ARG A 284 -11.40 3.52 -8.22
N ALA A 285 -12.19 3.84 -7.19
CA ALA A 285 -13.45 3.13 -6.93
C ALA A 285 -14.46 3.29 -8.07
N LEU A 286 -14.53 4.49 -8.65
CA LEU A 286 -15.45 4.78 -9.75
C LEU A 286 -15.00 4.09 -11.05
N LYS A 287 -13.68 3.95 -11.28
CA LYS A 287 -13.13 3.13 -12.38
C LYS A 287 -13.53 1.66 -12.23
N VAL A 288 -13.35 1.08 -11.03
CA VAL A 288 -13.76 -0.30 -10.76
C VAL A 288 -15.27 -0.47 -10.99
N PHE A 289 -16.09 0.45 -10.48
CA PHE A 289 -17.53 0.43 -10.72
C PHE A 289 -17.86 0.42 -12.22
N LEU A 290 -17.25 1.32 -13.01
CA LEU A 290 -17.50 1.41 -14.44
C LEU A 290 -17.16 0.10 -15.16
N VAL A 291 -16.04 -0.53 -14.82
CA VAL A 291 -15.65 -1.83 -15.40
C VAL A 291 -16.68 -2.92 -15.10
N ILE A 292 -17.12 -3.03 -13.84
CA ILE A 292 -18.10 -4.04 -13.43
C ILE A 292 -19.45 -3.76 -14.07
N TYR A 293 -19.89 -2.50 -14.10
CA TYR A 293 -21.18 -2.11 -14.65
C TYR A 293 -21.26 -2.25 -16.18
N ASN A 294 -20.11 -2.23 -16.86
CA ASN A 294 -20.02 -2.49 -18.30
C ASN A 294 -20.26 -3.96 -18.67
N VAL A 295 -20.18 -4.88 -17.72
CA VAL A 295 -20.49 -6.29 -17.96
C VAL A 295 -22.00 -6.45 -18.18
N ASP A 296 -22.40 -7.16 -19.25
CA ASP A 296 -23.80 -7.39 -19.69
C ASP A 296 -24.73 -8.08 -18.66
N SER A 297 -24.27 -8.27 -17.42
CA SER A 297 -25.01 -8.88 -16.33
C SER A 297 -24.91 -8.09 -15.01
N ASN A 298 -24.85 -6.76 -15.08
CA ASN A 298 -24.80 -5.84 -13.93
C ASN A 298 -25.88 -6.10 -12.85
N ASP A 299 -27.09 -6.53 -13.22
CA ASP A 299 -28.20 -6.90 -12.32
C ASP A 299 -27.88 -8.10 -11.41
N ARG A 300 -26.82 -8.86 -11.74
CA ARG A 300 -26.30 -9.94 -10.89
C ARG A 300 -25.42 -9.43 -9.75
N PHE A 301 -24.92 -8.21 -9.86
CA PHE A 301 -23.93 -7.65 -8.94
C PHE A 301 -24.51 -6.53 -8.09
N PHE A 302 -25.36 -5.68 -8.65
CA PHE A 302 -25.92 -4.51 -7.95
C PHE A 302 -27.42 -4.65 -7.72
N TYR A 303 -27.86 -4.32 -6.50
CA TYR A 303 -29.28 -4.10 -6.24
C TYR A 303 -29.72 -2.71 -6.74
N ALA A 304 -31.02 -2.53 -6.98
CA ALA A 304 -31.57 -1.22 -7.35
C ALA A 304 -31.21 -0.12 -6.32
N ASN A 305 -31.17 -0.47 -5.04
CA ASN A 305 -30.74 0.46 -3.99
C ASN A 305 -29.27 0.87 -4.13
N ASP A 306 -28.38 -0.06 -4.50
CA ASP A 306 -26.97 0.24 -4.74
C ASP A 306 -26.83 1.24 -5.88
N LEU A 307 -27.51 0.97 -7.01
CA LEU A 307 -27.50 1.87 -8.17
C LEU A 307 -28.13 3.24 -7.87
N ASN A 308 -29.17 3.29 -7.03
CA ASN A 308 -29.75 4.55 -6.58
C ASN A 308 -28.75 5.37 -5.76
N VAL A 309 -28.01 4.72 -4.85
CA VAL A 309 -26.95 5.39 -4.07
C VAL A 309 -25.85 5.89 -5.00
N VAL A 310 -25.36 5.07 -5.93
CA VAL A 310 -24.35 5.49 -6.92
C VAL A 310 -24.87 6.67 -7.74
N SER A 311 -26.13 6.64 -8.19
CA SER A 311 -26.69 7.73 -8.99
C SER A 311 -26.75 9.08 -8.23
N GLY A 312 -27.11 9.07 -6.94
CA GLY A 312 -27.04 10.27 -6.08
C GLY A 312 -25.60 10.70 -5.76
N VAL A 313 -24.65 9.76 -5.74
CA VAL A 313 -23.22 10.07 -5.65
C VAL A 313 -22.73 10.76 -6.93
N LEU A 314 -23.13 10.29 -8.10
CA LEU A 314 -22.79 10.89 -9.40
C LEU A 314 -23.35 12.31 -9.53
N GLU A 315 -24.58 12.56 -9.09
CA GLU A 315 -25.15 13.92 -9.04
C GLU A 315 -24.23 14.89 -8.27
N ARG A 316 -23.79 14.50 -7.07
CA ARG A 316 -22.85 15.31 -6.28
C ARG A 316 -21.52 15.49 -7.00
N MET A 317 -20.92 14.41 -7.52
CA MET A 317 -19.65 14.49 -8.24
C MET A 317 -19.75 15.42 -9.47
N ILE A 318 -20.84 15.35 -10.24
CA ILE A 318 -21.05 16.15 -11.44
C ILE A 318 -21.16 17.64 -11.09
N ASN A 319 -21.91 17.99 -10.05
CA ASN A 319 -22.18 19.38 -9.70
C ASN A 319 -21.06 20.01 -8.85
N ASP A 320 -20.54 19.27 -7.87
CA ASP A 320 -19.80 19.85 -6.75
C ASP A 320 -18.28 19.67 -6.87
N THR A 321 -17.78 18.73 -7.68
CA THR A 321 -16.34 18.52 -7.78
C THR A 321 -15.64 19.58 -8.64
N SER A 322 -14.52 20.09 -8.14
CA SER A 322 -13.56 20.91 -8.91
C SER A 322 -12.55 20.07 -9.68
N TYR A 323 -12.40 18.79 -9.34
CA TYR A 323 -11.43 17.91 -9.97
C TYR A 323 -11.98 17.31 -11.28
N ARG A 324 -11.52 17.88 -12.40
CA ARG A 324 -12.05 17.60 -13.75
C ARG A 324 -12.00 16.12 -14.16
N PRO A 325 -10.89 15.36 -13.94
CA PRO A 325 -10.84 13.94 -14.29
C PRO A 325 -11.94 13.12 -13.63
N MET A 326 -12.21 13.38 -12.35
CA MET A 326 -13.28 12.73 -11.61
C MET A 326 -14.66 13.09 -12.13
N ARG A 327 -14.89 14.38 -12.46
CA ARG A 327 -16.15 14.82 -13.07
C ARG A 327 -16.39 14.16 -14.42
N LEU A 328 -15.36 14.11 -15.26
CA LEU A 328 -15.41 13.46 -16.56
C LEU A 328 -15.70 11.97 -16.42
N LEU A 329 -15.05 11.28 -15.48
CA LEU A 329 -15.35 9.88 -15.19
C LEU A 329 -16.79 9.68 -14.70
N ALA A 330 -17.29 10.56 -13.83
CA ALA A 330 -18.68 10.54 -13.38
C ALA A 330 -19.67 10.70 -14.54
N LEU A 331 -19.38 11.57 -15.51
CA LEU A 331 -20.19 11.70 -16.73
C LEU A 331 -20.17 10.42 -17.59
N HIS A 332 -19.03 9.75 -17.72
CA HIS A 332 -18.96 8.46 -18.43
C HIS A 332 -19.78 7.37 -17.73
N VAL A 333 -19.70 7.30 -16.40
CA VAL A 333 -20.50 6.36 -15.62
C VAL A 333 -21.99 6.67 -15.76
N ALA A 334 -22.38 7.94 -15.64
CA ALA A 334 -23.74 8.41 -15.86
C ALA A 334 -24.27 8.04 -17.25
N ALA A 335 -23.47 8.23 -18.30
CA ALA A 335 -23.82 7.84 -19.65
C ALA A 335 -24.12 6.35 -19.77
N ARG A 336 -23.28 5.51 -19.17
CA ARG A 336 -23.51 4.07 -19.18
C ARG A 336 -24.75 3.65 -18.39
N MET A 337 -24.97 4.23 -17.22
CA MET A 337 -26.18 3.97 -16.42
C MET A 337 -27.46 4.36 -17.16
N ILE A 338 -27.44 5.50 -17.85
CA ILE A 338 -28.59 5.96 -18.66
C ILE A 338 -28.80 5.06 -19.89
N GLU A 339 -27.72 4.61 -20.54
CA GLU A 339 -27.80 3.69 -21.69
C GLU A 339 -28.48 2.37 -21.30
N GLN A 340 -28.12 1.79 -20.16
CA GLN A 340 -28.64 0.50 -19.71
C GLN A 340 -30.00 0.60 -18.98
N GLY A 341 -30.18 1.59 -18.11
CA GLY A 341 -31.38 1.74 -17.27
C GLY A 341 -32.43 2.70 -17.81
N GLY A 342 -32.10 3.51 -18.82
CA GLY A 342 -32.96 4.55 -19.38
C GLY A 342 -33.03 5.83 -18.54
N ARG A 343 -33.37 6.95 -19.20
CA ARG A 343 -33.40 8.29 -18.58
C ARG A 343 -34.42 8.45 -17.46
N SER A 344 -35.58 7.79 -17.59
CA SER A 344 -36.64 7.85 -16.59
C SER A 344 -36.21 7.28 -15.23
N THR A 345 -35.21 6.39 -15.24
CA THR A 345 -34.68 5.74 -14.03
C THR A 345 -33.73 6.66 -13.26
N TYR A 346 -33.00 7.54 -13.95
CA TYR A 346 -32.00 8.43 -13.35
C TYR A 346 -32.23 9.92 -13.69
N PRO A 347 -33.40 10.51 -13.37
CA PRO A 347 -33.74 11.88 -13.75
C PRO A 347 -32.85 12.94 -13.09
N HIS A 348 -32.34 12.66 -11.89
CA HIS A 348 -31.47 13.58 -11.14
C HIS A 348 -30.07 13.72 -11.78
N ILE A 349 -29.56 12.67 -12.44
CA ILE A 349 -28.33 12.75 -13.25
C ILE A 349 -28.52 13.73 -14.42
N ILE A 350 -29.67 13.65 -15.11
CA ILE A 350 -29.99 14.55 -16.22
C ILE A 350 -30.09 16.01 -15.73
N ASN A 351 -30.76 16.23 -14.61
CA ASN A 351 -30.86 17.57 -14.00
C ASN A 351 -29.48 18.12 -13.63
N SER A 352 -28.59 17.27 -13.10
CA SER A 352 -27.20 17.65 -12.79
C SER A 352 -26.41 18.02 -14.05
N CYS A 353 -26.60 17.28 -15.15
CA CYS A 353 -25.99 17.63 -16.43
C CYS A 353 -26.49 18.98 -16.96
N HIS A 354 -27.80 19.27 -16.83
CA HIS A 354 -28.33 20.59 -17.19
C HIS A 354 -27.72 21.71 -16.34
N ALA A 355 -27.55 21.51 -15.03
CA ALA A 355 -26.90 22.47 -14.15
C ALA A 355 -25.41 22.66 -14.53
N LEU A 356 -24.70 21.56 -14.81
CA LEU A 356 -23.30 21.57 -15.25
C LEU A 356 -23.14 22.40 -16.54
N LEU A 357 -24.00 22.22 -17.54
CA LEU A 357 -23.96 22.94 -18.82
C LEU A 357 -24.17 24.45 -18.71
N MET A 358 -24.64 24.96 -17.56
CA MET A 358 -24.75 26.40 -17.30
C MET A 358 -23.43 27.01 -16.79
N ARG A 359 -22.39 26.19 -16.58
CA ARG A 359 -21.08 26.66 -16.14
C ARG A 359 -20.19 27.04 -17.32
N ASP A 360 -19.42 28.11 -17.16
CA ASP A 360 -18.52 28.63 -18.18
C ASP A 360 -17.13 27.93 -18.19
N ASP A 361 -16.87 27.01 -17.27
CA ASP A 361 -15.53 26.43 -17.01
C ASP A 361 -15.34 24.99 -17.50
N LEU A 362 -16.20 24.54 -18.42
CA LEU A 362 -16.19 23.18 -18.96
C LEU A 362 -15.14 22.97 -20.06
N THR A 363 -14.55 21.77 -20.07
CA THR A 363 -13.78 21.27 -21.20
C THR A 363 -14.71 20.80 -22.34
N GLU A 364 -14.15 20.66 -23.55
CA GLU A 364 -14.91 20.19 -24.72
C GLU A 364 -15.53 18.80 -24.50
N ASP A 365 -14.77 17.88 -23.90
CA ASP A 365 -15.25 16.51 -23.60
C ASP A 365 -16.40 16.51 -22.59
N GLU A 366 -16.30 17.32 -21.52
CA GLU A 366 -17.36 17.46 -20.52
C GLU A 366 -18.63 18.05 -21.13
N LEU A 367 -18.48 19.09 -21.96
CA LEU A 367 -19.58 19.74 -22.66
C LEU A 367 -20.28 18.74 -23.60
N GLN A 368 -19.50 17.98 -24.38
CA GLN A 368 -20.02 17.01 -25.33
C GLN A 368 -20.78 15.89 -24.62
N LEU A 369 -20.20 15.29 -23.56
CA LEU A 369 -20.84 14.21 -22.81
C LEU A 369 -22.09 14.68 -22.08
N ALA A 370 -22.03 15.80 -21.35
CA ALA A 370 -23.19 16.34 -20.64
C ALA A 370 -24.32 16.73 -21.61
N SER A 371 -23.99 17.29 -22.79
CA SER A 371 -24.98 17.59 -23.83
C SER A 371 -25.63 16.34 -24.39
N ASN A 372 -24.85 15.30 -24.68
CA ASN A 372 -25.37 14.02 -25.18
C ASN A 372 -26.29 13.33 -24.16
N LEU A 373 -25.97 13.45 -22.88
CA LEU A 373 -26.82 12.93 -21.81
C LEU A 373 -28.19 13.61 -21.75
N CYS A 374 -28.23 14.93 -21.97
CA CYS A 374 -29.46 15.73 -21.92
C CYS A 374 -30.33 15.63 -23.18
N ARG A 375 -29.78 15.22 -24.34
CA ARG A 375 -30.46 15.20 -25.65
C ARG A 375 -31.27 13.95 -25.89
#